data_AF-A0A1Y2BKB4-F1
#
_entry.id   AF-A0A1Y2BKB4-F1
#
_cell.length_a   1.000
_cell.length_b   1.000
_cell.length_c   1.000
_cell.angle_alpha   90.00
_cell.angle_beta   90.00
_cell.angle_gamma   90.00
#
_symmetry.space_group_name_H-M   'P 1'
#
loop_
_entity.id
_entity.type
_entity.pdbx_description
1 polymer ?
#
loop_
_entity_poly.entity_id
_entity_poly.type
_entity_poly.pdbx_seq_one_letter_code
_entity_poly.pdbx_strand_id
1 'polypeptide(L)'
;MISLIALSLLAVSVKADSCSGLGDWNPVQSLFQYAPAVGGAVTGNLFLNCLRAQNWIPQCTRLSSPNGLYSLVLQPDGNAVIYSSWYQSNCNYGQGCVSSTWSTSTYNTKAQAIQLMNGRFQVAQNPNANAVWDSGTQGSASGTLLCMQNDGNLVVYDGNTVVWALTH
;
A
#
# COMPACT_ATOMS: atom_id res chain seq x y z
N MET A 1 -18.23 40.93 -18.84
CA MET A 1 -17.12 39.96 -18.90
C MET A 1 -16.88 39.48 -17.47
N ILE A 2 -17.34 38.27 -17.15
CA ILE A 2 -17.18 37.69 -15.81
C ILE A 2 -15.83 36.98 -15.78
N SER A 3 -14.93 37.49 -14.94
CA SER A 3 -13.60 36.94 -14.72
C SER A 3 -13.72 35.61 -13.97
N LEU A 4 -13.33 34.50 -14.60
CA LEU A 4 -13.18 33.21 -13.93
C LEU A 4 -11.94 33.27 -13.03
N ILE A 5 -12.17 33.30 -11.73
CA ILE A 5 -11.13 33.07 -10.72
C ILE A 5 -10.76 31.58 -10.83
N ALA A 6 -9.55 31.30 -11.29
CA ALA A 6 -8.97 29.97 -11.23
C ALA A 6 -8.84 29.57 -9.75
N LEU A 7 -9.69 28.65 -9.31
CA LEU A 7 -9.59 28.01 -8.01
C LEU A 7 -8.38 27.08 -8.07
N SER A 8 -7.20 27.57 -7.66
CA SER A 8 -6.06 26.71 -7.42
C SER A 8 -6.42 25.76 -6.28
N LEU A 9 -6.54 24.47 -6.59
CA LEU A 9 -6.51 23.44 -5.54
C LEU A 9 -5.10 23.47 -4.95
N LEU A 10 -4.92 24.28 -3.90
CA LEU A 10 -3.91 24.03 -2.90
C LEU A 10 -4.24 22.66 -2.31
N ALA A 11 -3.55 21.62 -2.76
CA ALA A 11 -3.41 20.43 -1.96
C ALA A 11 -2.79 20.89 -0.64
N VAL A 12 -3.62 21.04 0.39
CA VAL A 12 -3.15 21.19 1.76
C VAL A 12 -2.36 19.92 2.01
N SER A 13 -1.03 20.03 1.93
CA SER A 13 -0.14 19.04 2.48
C SER A 13 -0.33 19.11 3.98
N VAL A 14 -1.37 18.43 4.45
CA VAL A 14 -1.48 18.02 5.84
C VAL A 14 -0.17 17.30 6.08
N LYS A 15 0.70 17.84 6.94
CA LYS A 15 1.88 17.12 7.39
C LYS A 15 1.39 15.71 7.72
N ALA A 16 1.87 14.72 6.99
CA ALA A 16 1.61 13.34 7.32
C ALA A 16 2.00 13.20 8.79
N ASP A 17 1.01 12.96 9.66
CA ASP A 17 1.28 12.57 11.03
C ASP A 17 2.29 11.42 10.93
N SER A 18 3.39 11.55 11.65
CA SER A 18 4.54 10.65 11.55
C SER A 18 4.10 9.23 11.83
N CYS A 19 3.80 8.45 10.79
CA CYS A 19 3.62 7.03 10.95
C CYS A 19 4.95 6.41 11.42
N SER A 20 4.87 5.21 11.96
CA SER A 20 5.99 4.49 12.55
C SER A 20 6.01 3.05 12.04
N GLY A 21 7.16 2.39 12.15
CA GLY A 21 7.20 0.93 12.01
C GLY A 21 6.34 0.30 13.10
N LEU A 22 5.36 -0.53 12.71
CA LEU A 22 4.42 -1.11 13.67
C LEU A 22 4.97 -2.35 14.36
N GLY A 23 5.75 -3.19 13.68
CA GLY A 23 6.15 -4.49 14.24
C GLY A 23 4.94 -5.35 14.63
N ASP A 24 5.18 -6.35 15.47
CA ASP A 24 4.13 -7.27 15.92
C ASP A 24 3.53 -6.86 17.27
N TRP A 25 2.30 -7.33 17.55
CA TRP A 25 1.58 -7.17 18.82
C TRP A 25 1.14 -5.75 19.17
N ASN A 26 1.33 -4.80 18.27
CA ASN A 26 0.82 -3.45 18.44
C ASN A 26 -0.71 -3.38 18.20
N PRO A 27 -1.42 -2.45 18.85
CA PRO A 27 -2.85 -2.24 18.66
C PRO A 27 -3.26 -2.09 17.18
N VAL A 28 -4.41 -2.64 16.75
CA VAL A 28 -4.93 -2.42 15.38
C VAL A 28 -5.08 -0.93 15.04
N GLN A 29 -5.37 -0.09 16.04
CA GLN A 29 -5.48 1.36 15.88
C GLN A 29 -4.17 1.99 15.38
N SER A 30 -3.01 1.35 15.57
CA SER A 30 -1.74 1.80 15.01
C SER A 30 -1.69 1.67 13.48
N LEU A 31 -2.61 0.96 12.81
CA LEU A 31 -2.72 1.07 11.35
C LEU A 31 -3.33 2.40 10.91
N PHE A 32 -4.03 3.11 11.79
CA PHE A 32 -4.74 4.35 11.44
C PHE A 32 -3.84 5.57 11.28
N GLN A 33 -2.58 5.51 11.71
CA GLN A 33 -1.54 6.48 11.33
C GLN A 33 -1.14 6.38 9.84
N TYR A 34 -1.48 5.29 9.14
CA TYR A 34 -1.31 5.19 7.69
C TYR A 34 -2.57 5.65 6.98
N ALA A 35 -2.50 6.70 6.15
CA ALA A 35 -3.64 7.16 5.36
C ALA A 35 -4.10 6.06 4.38
N PRO A 36 -5.41 5.88 4.14
CA PRO A 36 -5.89 4.92 3.15
C PRO A 36 -5.53 5.39 1.74
N ALA A 37 -5.08 4.47 0.88
CA ALA A 37 -4.97 4.69 -0.55
C ALA A 37 -6.38 4.80 -1.15
N VAL A 38 -6.71 5.96 -1.69
CA VAL A 38 -8.06 6.31 -2.17
C VAL A 38 -8.00 7.02 -3.53
N GLY A 39 -9.17 7.26 -4.12
CA GLY A 39 -9.32 8.05 -5.34
C GLY A 39 -8.99 7.29 -6.62
N GLY A 40 -8.67 8.02 -7.70
CA GLY A 40 -8.48 7.46 -9.03
C GLY A 40 -7.29 6.50 -9.16
N ALA A 41 -6.39 6.46 -8.19
CA ALA A 41 -5.24 5.55 -8.16
C ALA A 41 -5.63 4.10 -7.81
N VAL A 42 -6.81 3.89 -7.21
CA VAL A 42 -7.23 2.59 -6.68
C VAL A 42 -8.52 2.10 -7.35
N THR A 43 -8.69 0.79 -7.45
CA THR A 43 -9.92 0.12 -7.90
C THR A 43 -10.11 -1.17 -7.12
N GLY A 44 -11.35 -1.61 -6.92
CA GLY A 44 -11.57 -2.82 -6.14
C GLY A 44 -12.99 -3.34 -6.21
N ASN A 45 -13.20 -4.44 -5.49
CA ASN A 45 -14.50 -5.06 -5.26
C ASN A 45 -14.53 -5.60 -3.81
N LEU A 46 -15.46 -6.51 -3.49
CA LEU A 46 -15.59 -7.07 -2.14
C LEU A 46 -14.46 -8.02 -1.71
N PHE A 47 -13.58 -8.43 -2.64
CA PHE A 47 -12.52 -9.43 -2.41
C PHE A 47 -11.10 -8.88 -2.55
N LEU A 48 -10.93 -7.85 -3.38
CA LEU A 48 -9.64 -7.26 -3.68
C LEU A 48 -9.73 -5.74 -3.77
N ASN A 49 -8.67 -5.08 -3.31
CA ASN A 49 -8.47 -3.64 -3.44
C ASN A 49 -7.09 -3.40 -4.08
N CYS A 50 -7.04 -2.65 -5.16
CA CYS A 50 -5.92 -2.66 -6.07
C CYS A 50 -5.41 -1.28 -6.46
N LEU A 51 -4.09 -1.11 -6.42
CA LEU A 51 -3.40 0.00 -7.08
C LEU A 51 -3.41 -0.22 -8.60
N ARG A 52 -3.82 0.82 -9.35
CA ARG A 52 -3.82 0.81 -10.82
C ARG A 52 -2.41 0.97 -11.37
N ALA A 53 -2.18 0.44 -12.57
CA ALA A 53 -0.95 0.70 -13.32
C ALA A 53 -0.66 2.21 -13.41
N GLN A 54 0.63 2.55 -13.45
CA GLN A 54 1.14 3.92 -13.55
C GLN A 54 0.76 4.82 -12.37
N ASN A 55 0.35 4.22 -11.24
CA ASN A 55 0.10 4.92 -9.99
C ASN A 55 1.04 4.43 -8.89
N TRP A 56 1.06 5.17 -7.79
CA TRP A 56 1.89 4.91 -6.63
C TRP A 56 1.18 5.36 -5.36
N ILE A 57 1.61 4.83 -4.22
CA ILE A 57 1.21 5.27 -2.88
C ILE A 57 2.45 5.75 -2.08
N PRO A 58 2.37 6.89 -1.38
CA PRO A 58 3.50 7.42 -0.60
C PRO A 58 3.78 6.61 0.68
N GLN A 59 4.86 7.00 1.37
CA GLN A 59 5.04 6.63 2.78
C GLN A 59 3.82 7.01 3.61
N CYS A 60 3.62 6.32 4.73
CA CYS A 60 2.49 6.54 5.62
C CYS A 60 1.13 6.38 4.92
N THR A 61 1.07 5.57 3.86
CA THR A 61 -0.16 5.19 3.16
C THR A 61 -0.34 3.68 3.20
N ARG A 62 -1.59 3.22 3.21
CA ARG A 62 -1.97 1.80 3.21
C ARG A 62 -2.91 1.43 2.07
N LEU A 63 -2.64 0.32 1.40
CA LEU A 63 -3.59 -0.39 0.53
C LEU A 63 -4.18 -1.56 1.33
N SER A 64 -5.41 -1.39 1.81
CA SER A 64 -6.09 -2.38 2.66
C SER A 64 -6.99 -3.29 1.84
N SER A 65 -6.99 -4.57 2.19
CA SER A 65 -7.99 -5.55 1.75
C SER A 65 -9.42 -5.11 2.12
N PRO A 66 -10.44 -5.45 1.31
CA PRO A 66 -11.82 -5.07 1.59
C PRO A 66 -12.40 -5.54 2.93
N ASN A 67 -11.98 -6.71 3.44
CA ASN A 67 -12.40 -7.20 4.75
C ASN A 67 -11.70 -6.50 5.93
N GLY A 68 -10.74 -5.60 5.65
CA GLY A 68 -10.00 -4.83 6.64
C GLY A 68 -8.97 -5.63 7.44
N LEU A 69 -8.73 -6.90 7.12
CA LEU A 69 -7.83 -7.76 7.89
C LEU A 69 -6.38 -7.67 7.44
N TYR A 70 -6.12 -7.23 6.21
CA TYR A 70 -4.77 -7.13 5.66
C TYR A 70 -4.51 -5.75 5.06
N SER A 71 -3.31 -5.21 5.27
CA SER A 71 -2.89 -3.92 4.71
C SER A 71 -1.44 -3.95 4.28
N LEU A 72 -1.19 -3.65 3.00
CA LEU A 72 0.14 -3.28 2.51
C LEU A 72 0.41 -1.81 2.86
N VAL A 73 1.53 -1.53 3.51
CA VAL A 73 1.94 -0.18 3.92
C VAL A 73 3.36 0.12 3.47
N LEU A 74 3.67 1.40 3.24
CA LEU A 74 5.06 1.87 3.12
C LEU A 74 5.46 2.61 4.39
N GLN A 75 6.35 2.01 5.16
CA GLN A 75 6.87 2.56 6.42
C GLN A 75 7.85 3.72 6.16
N PRO A 76 8.07 4.62 7.16
CA PRO A 76 8.97 5.76 7.02
C PRO A 76 10.44 5.40 6.73
N ASP A 77 10.87 4.21 7.14
CA ASP A 77 12.22 3.71 6.92
C ASP A 77 12.45 3.20 5.48
N GLY A 78 11.40 3.20 4.65
CA GLY A 78 11.43 2.70 3.28
C GLY A 78 11.05 1.24 3.12
N ASN A 79 10.57 0.59 4.18
CA ASN A 79 10.15 -0.79 4.11
C ASN A 79 8.69 -0.92 3.69
N ALA A 80 8.40 -1.69 2.63
CA ALA A 80 7.04 -2.09 2.31
C ALA A 80 6.70 -3.35 3.10
N VAL A 81 5.60 -3.32 3.85
CA VAL A 81 5.22 -4.38 4.80
C VAL A 81 3.73 -4.66 4.68
N ILE A 82 3.37 -5.95 4.72
CA ILE A 82 1.99 -6.36 4.89
C ILE A 82 1.77 -6.68 6.36
N TYR A 83 0.76 -6.05 6.94
CA TYR A 83 0.25 -6.37 8.26
C TYR A 83 -1.08 -7.11 8.13
N SER A 84 -1.21 -8.19 8.91
CA SER A 84 -2.49 -8.78 9.28
C SER A 84 -3.02 -8.13 10.57
N SER A 85 -4.33 -7.98 10.67
CA SER A 85 -5.04 -7.58 11.89
C SER A 85 -5.81 -8.78 12.41
N TRP A 86 -5.62 -9.09 13.70
CA TRP A 86 -6.26 -10.22 14.34
C TRP A 86 -6.78 -9.84 15.72
N TYR A 87 -7.90 -10.46 16.11
CA TYR A 87 -8.62 -10.12 17.34
C TYR A 87 -8.60 -11.33 18.27
N GLN A 88 -7.89 -11.25 19.40
CA GLN A 88 -8.05 -12.18 20.53
C GLN A 88 -8.13 -11.40 21.82
N SER A 89 -8.76 -12.01 22.83
CA SER A 89 -8.97 -11.42 24.16
C SER A 89 -7.67 -11.04 24.89
N ASN A 90 -6.57 -11.75 24.63
CA ASN A 90 -5.26 -11.50 25.24
C ASN A 90 -4.46 -10.38 24.56
N CYS A 91 -4.92 -9.86 23.41
CA CYS A 91 -4.20 -8.84 22.67
C CYS A 91 -4.92 -7.50 22.76
N ASN A 92 -4.20 -6.48 23.26
CA ASN A 92 -4.72 -5.12 23.44
C ASN A 92 -6.12 -5.08 24.09
N TYR A 93 -6.29 -5.79 25.21
CA TYR A 93 -7.57 -5.89 25.93
C TYR A 93 -8.76 -6.36 25.05
N GLY A 94 -8.50 -7.24 24.09
CA GLY A 94 -9.53 -7.74 23.16
C GLY A 94 -9.80 -6.84 21.96
N GLN A 95 -9.13 -5.70 21.84
CA GLN A 95 -9.31 -4.76 20.74
C GLN A 95 -8.49 -5.13 19.48
N GLY A 96 -7.71 -6.20 19.56
CA GLY A 96 -6.95 -6.74 18.45
C GLY A 96 -5.60 -6.09 18.25
N CYS A 97 -4.74 -6.82 17.54
CA CYS A 97 -3.37 -6.42 17.25
C CYS A 97 -3.02 -6.62 15.78
N VAL A 98 -1.89 -6.03 15.39
CA VAL A 98 -1.28 -6.25 14.09
C VAL A 98 -0.11 -7.20 14.20
N SER A 99 0.14 -7.95 13.12
CA SER A 99 1.36 -8.71 12.94
C SER A 99 1.81 -8.66 11.49
N SER A 100 3.11 -8.44 11.29
CA SER A 100 3.73 -8.44 9.97
C SER A 100 3.70 -9.85 9.38
N THR A 101 3.20 -9.99 8.16
CA THR A 101 3.14 -11.29 7.46
C THR A 101 4.13 -11.37 6.31
N TRP A 102 4.56 -10.23 5.77
CA TRP A 102 5.54 -10.15 4.70
C TRP A 102 6.19 -8.77 4.64
N SER A 103 7.42 -8.70 4.10
CA SER A 103 8.14 -7.45 3.88
C SER A 103 9.12 -7.54 2.70
N THR A 104 9.33 -6.42 2.00
CA THR A 104 10.39 -6.28 0.98
C THR A 104 11.79 -6.27 1.57
N SER A 105 11.94 -6.13 2.88
CA SER A 105 13.24 -5.97 3.57
C SER A 105 14.05 -4.77 3.04
N THR A 106 13.38 -3.71 2.61
CA THR A 106 13.98 -2.46 2.11
C THR A 106 14.09 -1.39 3.19
N TYR A 107 14.13 -1.79 4.47
CA TYR A 107 14.35 -0.87 5.58
C TYR A 107 15.69 -0.13 5.43
N ASN A 108 15.77 1.10 5.95
CA ASN A 108 16.90 2.04 5.79
C ASN A 108 17.19 2.54 4.36
N THR A 109 16.44 2.09 3.35
CA THR A 109 16.56 2.67 1.99
C THR A 109 15.90 4.04 1.87
N LYS A 110 15.01 4.38 2.82
CA LYS A 110 14.16 5.58 2.82
C LYS A 110 13.33 5.71 1.54
N ALA A 111 12.93 4.58 0.95
CA ALA A 111 12.02 4.54 -0.17
C ALA A 111 10.73 5.30 0.12
N GLN A 112 10.26 6.06 -0.87
CA GLN A 112 9.12 6.97 -0.71
C GLN A 112 7.87 6.56 -1.47
N ALA A 113 7.95 5.52 -2.31
CA ALA A 113 6.84 5.06 -3.12
C ALA A 113 6.76 3.53 -3.18
N ILE A 114 5.56 3.00 -2.97
CA ILE A 114 5.12 1.73 -3.57
C ILE A 114 4.48 2.09 -4.90
N GLN A 115 4.96 1.54 -6.01
CA GLN A 115 4.47 1.88 -7.34
C GLN A 115 4.20 0.64 -8.18
N LEU A 116 3.26 0.77 -9.11
CA LEU A 116 2.99 -0.23 -10.13
C LEU A 116 3.38 0.33 -11.50
N MET A 117 4.63 0.10 -11.89
CA MET A 117 5.25 0.73 -13.07
C MET A 117 5.76 -0.33 -14.03
N ASN A 118 5.54 -0.10 -15.33
CA ASN A 118 5.96 -1.01 -16.40
C ASN A 118 5.51 -2.47 -16.18
N GLY A 119 4.35 -2.66 -15.55
CA GLY A 119 3.78 -3.97 -15.26
C GLY A 119 4.39 -4.70 -14.07
N ARG A 120 5.11 -3.99 -13.18
CA ARG A 120 5.81 -4.58 -12.04
C ARG A 120 5.47 -3.85 -10.73
N PHE A 121 5.33 -4.61 -9.64
CA PHE A 121 5.25 -4.05 -8.29
C PHE A 121 6.64 -3.67 -7.79
N GLN A 122 6.78 -2.42 -7.36
CA GLN A 122 8.07 -1.81 -7.02
C GLN A 122 8.00 -1.02 -5.72
N VAL A 123 9.15 -0.96 -5.05
CA VAL A 123 9.45 0.00 -3.99
C VAL A 123 10.57 0.90 -4.48
N ALA A 124 10.38 2.22 -4.47
CA ALA A 124 11.27 3.18 -5.11
C ALA A 124 11.64 4.36 -4.21
N GLN A 125 12.84 4.93 -4.45
CA GLN A 125 13.34 6.09 -3.70
C GLN A 125 12.45 7.32 -3.85
N ASN A 126 11.86 7.51 -5.03
CA ASN A 126 10.88 8.55 -5.34
C ASN A 126 9.83 7.98 -6.31
N PRO A 127 8.64 8.59 -6.40
CA PRO A 127 7.67 8.23 -7.42
C PRO A 127 8.26 8.28 -8.83
N ASN A 128 8.02 7.25 -9.64
CA ASN A 128 8.53 7.09 -11.00
C ASN A 128 10.06 6.98 -11.12
N ALA A 129 10.79 6.86 -10.01
CA ALA A 129 12.23 6.62 -10.03
C ALA A 129 12.54 5.12 -10.15
N ASN A 130 13.83 4.82 -10.32
CA ASN A 130 14.33 3.46 -10.25
C ASN A 130 13.99 2.83 -8.89
N ALA A 131 13.56 1.58 -8.95
CA ALA A 131 13.17 0.82 -7.78
C ALA A 131 14.40 0.35 -6.98
N VAL A 132 14.30 0.37 -5.65
CA VAL A 132 15.24 -0.30 -4.75
C VAL A 132 14.90 -1.79 -4.61
N TRP A 133 13.67 -2.16 -4.95
CA TRP A 133 13.17 -3.53 -4.99
C TRP A 133 12.06 -3.64 -6.04
N ASP A 134 12.00 -4.77 -6.74
CA ASP A 134 11.01 -5.06 -7.77
C ASP A 134 10.58 -6.54 -7.70
N SER A 135 9.30 -6.81 -7.99
CA SER A 135 8.72 -8.16 -8.04
C SER A 135 9.38 -9.13 -9.03
N GLY A 136 10.21 -8.64 -9.96
CA GLY A 136 10.98 -9.45 -10.92
C GLY A 136 10.19 -9.92 -12.13
N THR A 137 8.88 -10.09 -11.99
CA THR A 137 7.93 -10.51 -13.03
C THR A 137 7.17 -9.34 -13.63
N GLN A 138 6.98 -9.35 -14.95
CA GLN A 138 6.41 -8.23 -15.69
C GLN A 138 5.11 -8.61 -16.40
N GLY A 139 4.04 -7.87 -16.10
CA GLY A 139 2.83 -7.82 -16.91
C GLY A 139 2.83 -6.64 -17.89
N SER A 140 1.66 -6.33 -18.45
CA SER A 140 1.44 -5.21 -19.36
C SER A 140 1.55 -3.85 -18.65
N ALA A 141 2.16 -2.86 -19.30
CA ALA A 141 2.44 -1.57 -18.68
C ALA A 141 1.20 -0.78 -18.19
N SER A 142 0.04 -0.97 -18.83
CA SER A 142 -1.20 -0.23 -18.53
C SER A 142 -2.37 -1.10 -18.05
N GLY A 143 -2.31 -2.42 -18.27
CA GLY A 143 -3.36 -3.37 -17.88
C GLY A 143 -3.19 -3.99 -16.48
N THR A 144 -2.06 -3.69 -15.83
CA THR A 144 -1.68 -4.36 -14.58
C THR A 144 -2.36 -3.74 -13.36
N LEU A 145 -2.74 -4.57 -12.38
CA LEU A 145 -3.25 -4.19 -11.06
C LEU A 145 -2.43 -4.87 -9.96
N LEU A 146 -2.11 -4.14 -8.89
CA LEU A 146 -1.50 -4.69 -7.66
C LEU A 146 -2.57 -4.73 -6.59
N CYS A 147 -3.00 -5.92 -6.19
CA CYS A 147 -4.20 -6.16 -5.41
C CYS A 147 -3.89 -6.78 -4.05
N MET A 148 -4.32 -6.11 -2.97
CA MET A 148 -4.40 -6.70 -1.63
C MET A 148 -5.71 -7.45 -1.50
N GLN A 149 -5.63 -8.77 -1.27
CA GLN A 149 -6.79 -9.66 -1.21
C GLN A 149 -7.22 -9.97 0.22
N ASN A 150 -8.48 -10.38 0.37
CA ASN A 150 -9.07 -10.73 1.67
C ASN A 150 -8.46 -11.97 2.34
N ASP A 151 -7.74 -12.81 1.58
CA ASP A 151 -7.04 -13.99 2.09
C ASP A 151 -5.61 -13.65 2.58
N GLY A 152 -5.18 -12.40 2.43
CA GLY A 152 -3.84 -11.95 2.81
C GLY A 152 -2.79 -12.06 1.70
N ASN A 153 -3.18 -12.49 0.49
CA ASN A 153 -2.28 -12.52 -0.65
C ASN A 153 -2.17 -11.14 -1.32
N LEU A 154 -0.96 -10.78 -1.73
CA LEU A 154 -0.69 -9.61 -2.55
C LEU A 154 -0.36 -10.08 -3.96
N VAL A 155 -1.17 -9.67 -4.94
CA VAL A 155 -1.13 -10.24 -6.29
C VAL A 155 -1.00 -9.15 -7.33
N VAL A 156 -0.15 -9.36 -8.31
CA VAL A 156 -0.09 -8.56 -9.53
C VAL A 156 -0.87 -9.30 -10.62
N TYR A 157 -1.96 -8.68 -11.08
CA TYR A 157 -2.79 -9.16 -12.17
C TYR A 157 -2.50 -8.39 -13.46
N ASP A 158 -2.45 -9.09 -14.59
CA ASP A 158 -2.56 -8.50 -15.92
C ASP A 158 -3.85 -9.02 -16.58
N GLY A 159 -4.90 -8.20 -16.56
CA GLY A 159 -6.26 -8.67 -16.82
C GLY A 159 -6.69 -9.73 -15.81
N ASN A 160 -6.98 -10.95 -16.28
CA ASN A 160 -7.33 -12.10 -15.44
C ASN A 160 -6.13 -12.99 -15.09
N THR A 161 -4.94 -12.69 -15.61
CA THR A 161 -3.74 -13.51 -15.42
C THR A 161 -2.97 -13.04 -14.20
N VAL A 162 -2.60 -13.96 -13.32
CA VAL A 162 -1.65 -13.68 -12.24
C VAL A 162 -0.24 -13.67 -12.84
N VAL A 163 0.44 -12.53 -12.78
CA VAL A 163 1.84 -12.40 -13.23
C VAL A 163 2.83 -12.42 -12.07
N TRP A 164 2.35 -12.11 -10.87
CA TRP A 164 3.10 -12.25 -9.61
C TRP A 164 2.14 -12.48 -8.45
N ALA A 165 2.57 -13.24 -7.45
CA ALA A 165 1.90 -13.32 -6.16
C ALA A 165 2.93 -13.58 -5.06
N LEU A 166 2.57 -13.31 -3.82
CA LEU A 166 3.34 -13.82 -2.70
C LEU A 166 3.37 -15.35 -2.76
N THR A 167 4.55 -15.90 -2.49
CA THR A 167 4.70 -17.33 -2.22
C THR A 167 4.75 -17.49 -0.70
N HIS A 168 3.89 -18.36 -0.17
CA HIS A 168 3.88 -18.74 1.24
C HIS A 168 4.91 -19.84 1.50
#